data_AF-F9XE02-F1
#
_entry.id   AF-F9XE02-F1
#
_cell.length_a   1.000
_cell.length_b   1.000
_cell.length_c   1.000
_cell.angle_alpha   90.00
_cell.angle_beta   90.00
_cell.angle_gamma   90.00
#
_symmetry.space_group_name_H-M   'P 1'
#
loop_
_entity.id
_entity.type
_entity.pdbx_description
1 polymer ?
#
loop_
_entity_poly.entity_id
_entity_poly.type
_entity_poly.pdbx_seq_one_letter_code
_entity_poly.pdbx_strand_id
1 'polypeptide(L)'
;MHFSHILPYLIAGVSAIDLYASRSNTCGAADGTVICRNVNPTECCPRASGNAFRSIEVRAIPTSWRITGQAFNGGDCRNVLYVVQSNGRENICLGNSDYSGGSYIFQNLRRSIDAAPQEACPASGCNVRRGNEMVFEGGPSYNMSALDESDYDELLSIFETGAHWTEFPAKFDDYKIAQ
;
A
#
# COMPACT_ATOMS: atom_id res chain seq x y z
N MET A 1 -42.97 33.83 -10.56
CA MET A 1 -42.43 32.86 -9.60
C MET A 1 -41.35 32.06 -10.33
N HIS A 2 -40.06 32.34 -10.09
CA HIS A 2 -38.96 31.57 -10.67
C HIS A 2 -38.50 30.55 -9.63
N PHE A 3 -38.81 29.28 -9.87
CA PHE A 3 -38.28 28.16 -9.10
C PHE A 3 -36.83 27.93 -9.55
N SER A 4 -35.88 28.36 -8.73
CA SER A 4 -34.47 28.05 -8.93
C SER A 4 -34.22 26.61 -8.50
N HIS A 5 -34.13 25.69 -9.46
CA HIS A 5 -33.75 24.30 -9.21
C HIS A 5 -32.27 24.23 -8.82
N ILE A 6 -32.00 24.02 -7.53
CA ILE A 6 -30.67 23.68 -7.02
C ILE A 6 -30.47 22.18 -7.33
N LEU A 7 -29.66 21.85 -8.34
CA LEU A 7 -29.19 20.48 -8.54
C LEU A 7 -28.21 20.11 -7.41
N PRO A 8 -28.46 19.05 -6.63
CA PRO A 8 -27.45 18.52 -5.72
C PRO A 8 -26.36 17.83 -6.54
N TYR A 9 -25.18 18.45 -6.63
CA TYR A 9 -23.99 17.78 -7.12
C TYR A 9 -23.56 16.72 -6.08
N LEU A 10 -23.70 15.45 -6.44
CA LEU A 10 -23.08 14.33 -5.72
C LEU A 10 -21.57 14.42 -5.97
N ILE A 11 -20.84 14.98 -5.00
CA ILE A 11 -19.39 14.81 -4.95
C ILE A 11 -19.17 13.34 -4.58
N ALA A 12 -18.86 12.51 -5.57
CA ALA A 12 -18.36 11.17 -5.31
C ALA A 12 -16.98 11.33 -4.67
N GLY A 13 -16.92 11.26 -3.33
CA GLY A 13 -15.66 11.15 -2.62
C GLY A 13 -14.98 9.86 -3.06
N VAL A 14 -13.92 9.96 -3.87
CA VAL A 14 -13.02 8.84 -4.10
C VAL A 14 -12.27 8.65 -2.79
N SER A 15 -12.61 7.60 -2.04
CA SER A 15 -11.81 7.21 -0.90
C SER A 15 -10.46 6.71 -1.41
N ALA A 16 -9.39 7.39 -1.01
CA ALA A 16 -8.04 6.89 -1.21
C ALA A 16 -7.83 5.68 -0.28
N ILE A 17 -7.61 4.50 -0.85
CA ILE A 17 -7.14 3.34 -0.10
C ILE A 17 -5.62 3.45 0.02
N ASP A 18 -5.11 3.18 1.22
CA ASP A 18 -3.68 3.19 1.49
C ASP A 18 -3.19 1.75 1.76
N LEU A 19 -1.95 1.47 1.39
CA LEU A 19 -1.25 0.24 1.72
C LEU A 19 -0.11 0.51 2.67
N TYR A 20 -0.04 -0.26 3.74
CA TYR A 20 0.99 -0.16 4.78
C TYR A 20 1.74 -1.48 4.83
N ALA A 21 3.05 -1.46 4.66
CA ALA A 21 3.89 -2.64 4.74
C ALA A 21 4.88 -2.50 5.90
N SER A 22 4.76 -3.38 6.88
CA SER A 22 5.51 -3.29 8.14
C SER A 22 6.50 -4.44 8.29
N ARG A 23 7.53 -4.25 9.12
CA ARG A 23 8.51 -5.30 9.47
C ARG A 23 8.04 -6.28 10.52
N SER A 24 6.88 -6.04 11.13
CA SER A 24 6.29 -6.95 12.11
C SER A 24 5.36 -7.96 11.44
N ASN A 25 5.25 -9.13 12.06
CA ASN A 25 4.27 -10.16 11.71
C ASN A 25 2.82 -9.69 11.93
N THR A 26 2.61 -8.59 12.64
CA THR A 26 1.31 -7.94 12.83
C THR A 26 1.27 -6.59 12.14
N CYS A 27 0.12 -6.24 11.58
CA CYS A 27 -0.10 -4.91 11.02
C CYS A 27 -0.13 -3.83 12.10
N GLY A 28 0.21 -2.60 11.72
CA GLY A 28 0.22 -1.44 12.63
C GLY A 28 1.40 -1.39 13.59
N ALA A 29 2.55 -1.94 13.19
CA ALA A 29 3.73 -1.99 14.06
C ALA A 29 4.50 -0.67 14.13
N ALA A 30 5.09 -0.46 15.31
CA ALA A 30 5.91 0.69 15.68
C ALA A 30 7.23 0.77 14.88
N ASP A 31 7.81 -0.38 14.60
CA ASP A 31 9.20 -0.54 14.17
C ASP A 31 9.40 -0.29 12.68
N GLY A 32 8.72 0.68 12.10
CA GLY A 32 8.86 1.06 10.71
C GLY A 32 7.76 0.48 9.82
N THR A 33 7.12 1.37 9.07
CA THR A 33 6.14 1.02 8.05
C THR A 33 6.39 1.83 6.80
N VAL A 34 6.45 1.14 5.66
CA VAL A 34 6.47 1.77 4.34
C VAL A 34 5.04 1.88 3.84
N ILE A 35 4.64 3.07 3.45
CA ILE A 35 3.28 3.41 3.08
C ILE A 35 3.22 3.73 1.59
N CYS A 36 2.12 3.33 0.97
CA CYS A 36 1.66 3.85 -0.30
C CYS A 36 0.33 4.52 -0.09
N ARG A 37 0.30 5.83 -0.30
CA ARG A 37 -0.95 6.61 -0.25
C ARG A 37 -1.70 6.53 -1.56
N ASN A 38 -3.03 6.50 -1.48
CA ASN A 38 -3.94 6.61 -2.61
C ASN A 38 -3.60 5.62 -3.73
N VAL A 39 -3.56 4.34 -3.36
CA VAL A 39 -3.26 3.22 -4.25
C VAL A 39 -4.47 2.92 -5.11
N ASN A 40 -4.23 2.66 -6.40
CA ASN A 40 -5.27 2.20 -7.32
C ASN A 40 -5.48 0.69 -7.22
N PRO A 41 -6.66 0.15 -7.59
CA PRO A 41 -6.83 -1.29 -7.65
C PRO A 41 -5.81 -1.91 -8.63
N THR A 42 -5.35 -3.13 -8.36
CA THR A 42 -4.31 -3.89 -9.10
C THR A 42 -2.90 -3.28 -9.13
N GLU A 43 -2.69 -2.08 -8.59
CA GLU A 43 -1.36 -1.53 -8.38
C GLU A 43 -0.72 -2.23 -7.18
N CYS A 44 0.49 -2.77 -7.37
CA CYS A 44 1.24 -3.34 -6.27
C CYS A 44 2.13 -2.30 -5.60
N CYS A 45 2.03 -2.19 -4.28
CA CYS A 45 2.75 -1.21 -3.50
C CYS A 45 2.80 -1.63 -2.00
N PRO A 46 3.86 -1.27 -1.25
CA PRO A 46 5.15 -0.81 -1.74
C PRO A 46 5.94 -1.92 -2.41
N ARG A 47 6.75 -1.55 -3.41
CA ARG A 47 7.72 -2.43 -4.06
C ARG A 47 8.89 -2.75 -3.13
N ALA A 48 9.24 -4.03 -3.02
CA ALA A 48 10.55 -4.51 -2.61
C ALA A 48 11.10 -5.52 -3.64
N SER A 49 12.41 -5.46 -3.92
CA SER A 49 13.10 -6.41 -4.82
C SER A 49 13.23 -7.82 -4.21
N GLY A 50 13.21 -7.91 -2.88
CA GLY A 50 13.14 -9.14 -2.09
C GLY A 50 11.80 -9.27 -1.35
N ASN A 51 11.82 -9.85 -0.14
CA ASN A 51 10.65 -9.96 0.73
C ASN A 51 10.85 -9.12 2.01
N ALA A 52 10.90 -7.79 1.84
CA ALA A 52 11.27 -6.87 2.92
C ALA A 52 10.20 -6.66 4.00
N PHE A 53 8.97 -7.16 3.80
CA PHE A 53 7.84 -6.89 4.67
C PHE A 53 7.32 -8.15 5.35
N ARG A 54 6.87 -8.04 6.60
CA ARG A 54 6.28 -9.13 7.37
C ARG A 54 4.76 -9.09 7.47
N SER A 55 4.20 -7.94 7.16
CA SER A 55 2.76 -7.75 7.05
C SER A 55 2.41 -6.65 6.06
N ILE A 56 1.26 -6.81 5.41
CA ILE A 56 0.62 -5.82 4.55
C ILE A 56 -0.74 -5.47 5.17
N GLU A 57 -1.04 -4.20 5.30
CA GLU A 57 -2.33 -3.71 5.74
C GLU A 57 -2.95 -2.84 4.65
N VAL A 58 -4.22 -3.11 4.33
CA VAL A 58 -5.03 -2.27 3.45
C VAL A 58 -5.92 -1.42 4.34
N ARG A 59 -5.80 -0.10 4.25
CA ARG A 59 -6.49 0.87 5.12
C ARG A 59 -7.41 1.81 4.35
N ALA A 60 -8.32 2.43 5.11
CA ALA A 60 -9.27 3.43 4.61
C ALA A 60 -10.21 2.88 3.52
N ILE A 61 -10.57 1.60 3.64
CA ILE A 61 -11.54 0.95 2.77
C ILE A 61 -12.94 1.47 3.12
N PRO A 62 -13.71 2.06 2.20
CA PRO A 62 -15.11 2.35 2.48
C PRO A 62 -15.85 1.09 2.86
N THR A 63 -16.65 1.14 3.91
CA THR A 63 -17.44 0.00 4.38
C THR A 63 -18.45 -0.51 3.34
N SER A 64 -18.82 0.33 2.36
CA SER A 64 -19.65 -0.04 1.21
C SER A 64 -18.88 -0.80 0.13
N TRP A 65 -17.55 -0.74 0.12
CA TRP A 65 -16.71 -1.42 -0.86
C TRP A 65 -16.41 -2.85 -0.44
N ARG A 66 -16.50 -3.76 -1.41
CA ARG A 66 -16.11 -5.16 -1.27
C ARG A 66 -14.85 -5.37 -2.08
N ILE A 67 -13.73 -5.48 -1.39
CA ILE A 67 -12.41 -5.67 -1.99
C ILE A 67 -11.75 -6.93 -1.45
N THR A 68 -10.80 -7.44 -2.21
CA THR A 68 -9.84 -8.46 -1.77
C THR A 68 -8.48 -7.80 -1.73
N GLY A 69 -7.88 -7.71 -0.54
CA GLY A 69 -6.48 -7.36 -0.38
C GLY A 69 -5.59 -8.56 -0.71
N GLN A 70 -4.41 -8.28 -1.23
CA GLN A 70 -3.47 -9.28 -1.70
C GLN A 70 -2.08 -8.92 -1.19
N ALA A 71 -1.30 -9.93 -0.85
CA ALA A 71 0.10 -9.79 -0.48
C ALA A 71 0.93 -10.73 -1.35
N PHE A 72 2.08 -10.23 -1.81
CA PHE A 72 2.92 -10.88 -2.79
C PHE A 72 4.26 -11.29 -2.21
N ASN A 73 4.96 -12.22 -2.85
CA ASN A 73 6.36 -12.53 -2.55
C ASN A 73 7.20 -12.71 -3.83
N GLY A 74 8.49 -12.98 -3.64
CA GLY A 74 9.42 -13.30 -4.72
C GLY A 74 10.02 -12.08 -5.43
N GLY A 75 9.95 -10.91 -4.78
CA GLY A 75 10.38 -9.63 -5.34
C GLY A 75 9.37 -9.04 -6.32
N ASP A 76 9.28 -7.70 -6.33
CA ASP A 76 8.51 -6.89 -7.28
C ASP A 76 7.10 -7.44 -7.55
N CYS A 77 6.45 -7.91 -6.49
CA CYS A 77 5.10 -8.43 -6.51
C CYS A 77 4.83 -9.57 -7.51
N ARG A 78 5.81 -10.46 -7.73
CA ARG A 78 5.71 -11.53 -8.72
C ARG A 78 4.62 -12.55 -8.44
N ASN A 79 4.51 -13.05 -7.21
CA ASN A 79 3.58 -14.14 -6.89
C ASN A 79 2.63 -13.72 -5.78
N VAL A 80 1.32 -13.91 -5.99
CA VAL A 80 0.33 -13.77 -4.92
C VAL A 80 0.56 -14.88 -3.91
N LEU A 81 0.89 -14.51 -2.68
CA LEU A 81 1.10 -15.46 -1.59
C LEU A 81 -0.13 -15.58 -0.69
N TYR A 82 -0.81 -14.46 -0.45
CA TYR A 82 -1.92 -14.41 0.50
C TYR A 82 -3.00 -13.43 0.06
N VAL A 83 -4.26 -13.74 0.40
CA VAL A 83 -5.43 -12.90 0.07
C VAL A 83 -6.40 -12.84 1.24
N VAL A 84 -6.99 -11.67 1.47
CA VAL A 84 -8.00 -11.45 2.51
C VAL A 84 -9.11 -10.57 1.96
N GLN A 85 -10.36 -10.96 2.21
CA GLN A 85 -11.52 -10.16 1.82
C GLN A 85 -11.83 -9.10 2.87
N SER A 86 -12.20 -7.88 2.44
CA SER A 86 -12.56 -6.81 3.38
C SER A 86 -13.78 -7.15 4.21
N ASN A 87 -14.77 -7.83 3.62
CA ASN A 87 -16.04 -8.15 4.27
C ASN A 87 -16.71 -6.93 4.93
N GLY A 88 -16.50 -5.73 4.36
CA GLY A 88 -17.07 -4.47 4.84
C GLY A 88 -16.28 -3.84 5.99
N ARG A 89 -15.09 -4.38 6.32
CA ARG A 89 -14.14 -3.76 7.25
C ARG A 89 -13.41 -2.61 6.57
N GLU A 90 -13.08 -1.59 7.36
CA GLU A 90 -12.33 -0.43 6.91
C GLU A 90 -10.83 -0.72 6.73
N ASN A 91 -10.33 -1.73 7.47
CA ASN A 91 -8.96 -2.17 7.40
C ASN A 91 -8.89 -3.70 7.36
N ILE A 92 -7.94 -4.24 6.60
CA ILE A 92 -7.60 -5.67 6.62
C ILE A 92 -6.10 -5.85 6.77
N CYS A 93 -5.73 -6.87 7.53
CA CYS A 93 -4.35 -7.22 7.79
C CYS A 93 -4.00 -8.57 7.16
N LEU A 94 -2.90 -8.58 6.41
CA LEU A 94 -2.26 -9.73 5.81
C LEU A 94 -0.89 -9.89 6.49
N GLY A 95 -0.87 -10.48 7.69
CA GLY A 95 0.34 -10.64 8.50
C GLY A 95 0.95 -12.03 8.45
N ASN A 96 2.10 -12.17 9.12
CA ASN A 96 2.78 -13.43 9.42
C ASN A 96 3.31 -14.19 8.19
N SER A 97 3.95 -13.47 7.26
CA SER A 97 4.71 -14.08 6.15
C SER A 97 5.82 -13.18 5.68
N ASP A 98 6.54 -13.55 4.62
CA ASP A 98 7.57 -12.72 3.99
C ASP A 98 7.03 -12.20 2.65
N TYR A 99 6.80 -10.88 2.59
CA TYR A 99 6.12 -10.22 1.49
C TYR A 99 7.02 -9.22 0.75
N SER A 100 6.82 -9.12 -0.55
CA SER A 100 7.47 -8.16 -1.45
C SER A 100 6.63 -6.93 -1.77
N GLY A 101 5.34 -6.93 -1.37
CA GLY A 101 4.39 -5.84 -1.57
C GLY A 101 2.95 -6.29 -1.41
N GLY A 102 2.01 -5.35 -1.59
CA GLY A 102 0.57 -5.61 -1.50
C GLY A 102 -0.24 -4.95 -2.60
N SER A 103 -1.47 -5.40 -2.80
CA SER A 103 -2.44 -4.75 -3.69
C SER A 103 -3.86 -4.96 -3.19
N TYR A 104 -4.84 -4.42 -3.91
CA TYR A 104 -6.22 -4.82 -3.75
C TYR A 104 -6.97 -4.86 -5.09
N ILE A 105 -8.05 -5.63 -5.13
CA ILE A 105 -8.97 -5.72 -6.26
C ILE A 105 -10.41 -5.58 -5.78
N PHE A 106 -11.30 -5.05 -6.63
CA PHE A 106 -12.72 -5.02 -6.34
C PHE A 106 -13.35 -6.38 -6.62
N GLN A 107 -14.16 -6.88 -5.68
CA GLN A 107 -14.89 -8.14 -5.86
C GLN A 107 -16.08 -7.99 -6.84
N ASN A 108 -16.62 -6.77 -6.97
CA ASN A 108 -17.93 -6.54 -7.58
C ASN A 108 -17.99 -5.40 -8.61
N LEU A 109 -16.96 -5.20 -9.45
CA LEU A 109 -17.14 -4.37 -10.66
C LEU A 109 -17.89 -5.13 -11.76
N ARG A 110 -19.04 -5.73 -11.43
CA ARG A 110 -20.08 -6.06 -12.42
C ARG A 110 -20.89 -4.79 -12.68
N ARG A 111 -20.34 -3.84 -13.44
CA ARG A 111 -21.18 -2.79 -14.08
C ARG A 111 -21.65 -3.21 -15.47
N SER A 112 -21.15 -4.32 -16.01
CA SER A 112 -21.63 -4.96 -17.22
C SER A 112 -21.58 -6.47 -17.06
N ILE A 113 -22.48 -7.18 -17.75
CA ILE A 113 -22.53 -8.65 -17.83
C ILE A 113 -21.25 -9.23 -18.46
N ASP A 114 -20.43 -8.39 -19.13
CA ASP A 114 -19.25 -8.79 -19.89
C ASP A 114 -17.90 -8.40 -19.22
N ALA A 115 -17.92 -7.90 -17.98
CA ALA A 115 -16.68 -7.56 -17.27
C ALA A 115 -15.97 -8.84 -16.79
N ALA A 116 -14.81 -9.14 -17.37
CA ALA A 116 -13.92 -10.21 -16.90
C ALA A 116 -13.54 -10.00 -15.41
N PRO A 117 -13.29 -11.07 -14.63
CA PRO A 117 -12.76 -10.95 -13.28
C PRO A 117 -11.52 -10.06 -13.27
N GLN A 118 -11.45 -9.10 -12.33
CA GLN A 118 -10.25 -8.29 -12.16
C GLN A 118 -9.14 -9.20 -11.62
N GLU A 119 -8.13 -9.48 -12.45
CA GLU A 119 -7.01 -10.31 -12.05
C GLU A 119 -6.09 -9.57 -11.09
N ALA A 120 -5.53 -10.32 -10.14
CA ALA A 120 -4.61 -9.82 -9.13
C ALA A 120 -3.46 -9.01 -9.74
N CYS A 121 -2.86 -9.60 -10.77
CA CYS A 121 -1.93 -9.03 -11.71
C CYS A 121 -2.06 -9.82 -13.02
N PRO A 122 -2.10 -9.16 -14.19
CA PRO A 122 -2.14 -9.86 -15.47
C PRO A 122 -0.83 -10.62 -15.73
N ALA A 123 -0.84 -11.54 -16.68
CA ALA A 123 0.37 -12.27 -17.11
C ALA A 123 1.54 -11.36 -17.56
N SER A 124 1.24 -10.09 -17.90
CA SER A 124 2.23 -9.04 -18.19
C SER A 124 2.89 -8.42 -16.95
N GLY A 125 2.53 -8.86 -15.74
CA GLY A 125 3.02 -8.32 -14.47
C GLY A 125 2.09 -7.28 -13.86
N CYS A 126 2.25 -7.04 -12.56
CA CYS A 126 1.57 -5.95 -11.86
C CYS A 126 2.14 -4.59 -12.29
N ASN A 127 1.34 -3.52 -12.21
CA ASN A 127 1.93 -2.18 -12.11
C ASN A 127 2.55 -2.07 -10.73
N VAL A 128 3.88 -2.11 -10.65
CA VAL A 128 4.62 -2.10 -9.39
C VAL A 128 5.08 -0.69 -9.07
N ARG A 129 4.75 -0.21 -7.88
CA ARG A 129 5.03 1.16 -7.43
C ARG A 129 5.82 1.16 -6.12
N ARG A 130 6.72 2.14 -5.99
CA ARG A 130 7.49 2.41 -4.77
C ARG A 130 6.60 3.00 -3.68
N GLY A 131 6.93 2.69 -2.42
CA GLY A 131 6.41 3.41 -1.26
C GLY A 131 6.66 4.90 -1.39
N ASN A 132 5.73 5.72 -0.92
CA ASN A 132 5.88 7.17 -0.94
C ASN A 132 6.32 7.75 0.40
N GLU A 133 6.12 7.02 1.49
CA GLU A 133 6.43 7.45 2.84
C GLU A 133 6.97 6.27 3.67
N MET A 134 7.98 6.49 4.49
CA MET A 134 8.41 5.54 5.54
C MET A 134 8.23 6.21 6.89
N VAL A 135 7.53 5.57 7.81
CA VAL A 135 7.21 6.12 9.13
C VAL A 135 7.69 5.20 10.24
N PHE A 136 8.14 5.79 11.34
CA PHE A 136 8.50 5.09 12.58
C PHE A 136 7.73 5.68 13.74
N GLU A 137 7.20 4.85 14.64
CA GLU A 137 6.49 5.35 15.82
C GLU A 137 7.46 6.06 16.77
N GLY A 138 7.14 7.31 17.14
CA GLY A 138 8.04 8.15 17.94
C GLY A 138 9.31 8.60 17.21
N GLY A 139 9.42 8.31 15.91
CA GLY A 139 10.55 8.64 15.05
C GLY A 139 10.18 9.59 13.91
N PRO A 140 11.15 9.87 13.02
CA PRO A 140 10.91 10.67 11.83
C PRO A 140 10.06 9.91 10.79
N SER A 141 9.43 10.68 9.90
CA SER A 141 8.91 10.17 8.64
C SER A 141 9.86 10.56 7.50
N TYR A 142 10.00 9.72 6.48
CA TYR A 142 10.84 9.96 5.31
C TYR A 142 9.98 10.02 4.03
N ASN A 143 10.24 11.01 3.18
CA ASN A 143 9.64 11.15 1.86
C ASN A 143 10.36 10.24 0.86
N MET A 144 9.84 9.03 0.69
CA MET A 144 10.42 8.04 -0.22
C MET A 144 10.20 8.37 -1.70
N SER A 145 9.23 9.25 -2.02
CA SER A 145 8.96 9.63 -3.42
C SER A 145 10.07 10.48 -4.03
N ALA A 146 10.84 11.18 -3.19
CA ALA A 146 11.95 12.03 -3.60
C ALA A 146 13.27 11.25 -3.79
N LEU A 147 13.33 9.99 -3.37
CA LEU A 147 14.50 9.13 -3.54
C LEU A 147 14.61 8.68 -5.00
N ASP A 148 15.84 8.60 -5.51
CA ASP A 148 16.10 7.85 -6.74
C ASP A 148 15.99 6.33 -6.49
N GLU A 149 16.17 5.53 -7.54
CA GLU A 149 15.99 4.08 -7.46
C GLU A 149 17.01 3.42 -6.53
N SER A 150 18.29 3.81 -6.63
CA SER A 150 19.37 3.29 -5.79
C SER A 150 19.17 3.62 -4.31
N ASP A 151 18.83 4.88 -4.01
CA ASP A 151 18.63 5.32 -2.63
C ASP A 151 17.38 4.71 -2.01
N TYR A 152 16.32 4.50 -2.80
CA TYR A 152 15.14 3.78 -2.35
C TYR A 152 15.45 2.32 -1.99
N ASP A 153 16.20 1.61 -2.85
CA ASP A 153 16.59 0.22 -2.60
C ASP A 153 17.55 0.10 -1.42
N GLU A 154 18.51 1.02 -1.29
CA GLU A 154 19.41 1.06 -0.13
C GLU A 154 18.61 1.28 1.16
N LEU A 155 17.71 2.27 1.19
CA LEU A 155 16.90 2.54 2.38
C LEU A 155 16.01 1.36 2.74
N LEU A 156 15.40 0.69 1.75
CA LEU A 156 14.63 -0.52 1.98
C LEU A 156 15.48 -1.68 2.48
N SER A 157 16.71 -1.84 1.99
CA SER A 157 17.61 -2.89 2.47
C SER A 157 18.00 -2.68 3.94
N ILE A 158 18.27 -1.42 4.33
CA ILE A 158 18.55 -1.05 5.72
C ILE A 158 17.30 -1.30 6.57
N PHE A 159 16.13 -0.91 6.07
CA PHE A 159 14.84 -1.23 6.70
C PHE A 159 14.69 -2.75 6.88
N GLU A 160 14.92 -3.59 5.87
CA GLU A 160 14.78 -5.05 5.98
C GLU A 160 15.66 -5.66 7.08
N THR A 161 16.85 -5.10 7.33
CA THR A 161 17.74 -5.59 8.41
C THR A 161 17.25 -5.33 9.83
N GLY A 162 16.19 -4.53 10.01
CA GLY A 162 15.69 -4.17 11.34
C GLY A 162 16.39 -2.97 11.97
N ALA A 163 17.26 -2.26 11.23
CA ALA A 163 17.93 -1.06 11.72
C ALA A 163 16.94 -0.01 12.26
N HIS A 164 17.35 0.65 13.33
CA HIS A 164 16.64 1.79 13.91
C HIS A 164 16.93 3.06 13.09
N TRP A 165 16.00 4.01 13.03
CA TRP A 165 16.13 5.20 12.17
C TRP A 165 17.34 6.09 12.51
N THR A 166 17.87 5.99 13.73
CA THR A 166 19.10 6.70 14.14
C THR A 166 20.37 6.10 13.55
N GLU A 167 20.30 4.89 13.00
CA GLU A 167 21.41 4.18 12.36
C GLU A 167 21.42 4.40 10.85
N PHE A 168 20.42 5.12 10.32
CA PHE A 168 20.34 5.38 8.89
C PHE A 168 21.48 6.32 8.45
N PRO A 169 22.08 6.10 7.27
CA PRO A 169 23.06 7.00 6.70
C PRO A 169 22.56 8.45 6.67
N ALA A 170 23.44 9.40 7.04
CA ALA A 170 23.08 10.82 7.13
C ALA A 170 22.54 11.41 5.82
N LYS A 171 22.85 10.81 4.67
CA LYS A 171 22.26 11.22 3.37
C LYS A 171 20.73 11.14 3.36
N PHE A 172 20.12 10.28 4.19
CA PHE A 172 18.66 10.17 4.27
C PHE A 172 18.00 11.27 5.12
N ASP A 173 18.80 12.08 5.84
CA ASP A 173 18.27 13.17 6.67
C ASP A 173 17.57 14.26 5.84
N ASP A 174 18.06 14.51 4.62
CA ASP A 174 17.48 15.47 3.68
C ASP A 174 16.07 15.09 3.22
N TYR A 175 15.68 13.82 3.42
CA TYR A 175 14.37 13.29 3.03
C TYR A 175 13.38 13.22 4.20
N LYS A 176 13.76 13.67 5.39
CA LYS A 176 12.84 13.70 6.54
C LYS A 176 11.70 14.69 6.29
N ILE A 177 10.48 14.24 6.54
CA ILE A 177 9.28 15.08 6.49
C ILE A 177 9.18 15.83 7.81
N ALA A 178 9.04 17.16 7.75
CA ALA A 178 8.78 17.97 8.93
C ALA A 178 7.43 17.56 9.55
N GLN A 179 7.45 17.26 10.85
CA GLN A 179 6.25 16.91 11.64
C GLN A 179 5.58 18.15 12.23
#